data_AF-A0A0F0C5X4-F1
#
_entry.id   AF-A0A0F0C5X4-F1
#
_cell.length_a   1.000
_cell.length_b   1.000
_cell.length_c   1.000
_cell.angle_alpha   90.00
_cell.angle_beta   90.00
_cell.angle_gamma   90.00
#
_symmetry.space_group_name_H-M   'P 1'
#
loop_
_entity.id
_entity.type
_entity.pdbx_description
1 polymer ?
#
loop_
_entity_poly.entity_id
_entity_poly.type
_entity_poly.pdbx_seq_one_letter_code
_entity_poly.pdbx_strand_id
1 'polypeptide(L)'
;MVWHEAYPADRQPDMKEIDSFIGSPYWKSLCTYVERNYLVTPRIEFSRCTMQTGWNVKYKKSSRAICTLYPEQGKFICMISIGAKEATEAELVLKGCTAYLRQLYERCTPFNGGRWLMIEVTSEEILEDVKELIGVRMKTKR
;
A
#
# COMPACT_ATOMS: atom_id res chain seq x y z
N MET A 1 -14.71 -13.96 6.29
CA MET A 1 -14.09 -14.99 5.42
C MET A 1 -12.64 -14.60 5.20
N VAL A 2 -11.68 -15.50 5.32
CA VAL A 2 -10.26 -15.14 5.21
C VAL A 2 -9.85 -15.12 3.73
N TRP A 3 -9.17 -14.05 3.29
CA TRP A 3 -8.91 -13.76 1.86
C TRP A 3 -8.30 -14.94 1.09
N HIS A 4 -7.25 -15.56 1.63
CA HIS A 4 -6.54 -16.66 0.97
C HIS A 4 -7.31 -17.99 0.95
N GLU A 5 -8.35 -18.14 1.79
CA GLU A 5 -9.26 -19.29 1.73
C GLU A 5 -10.30 -19.11 0.62
N ALA A 6 -10.79 -17.88 0.45
CA ALA A 6 -11.71 -17.51 -0.62
C ALA A 6 -11.04 -17.57 -2.01
N TYR A 7 -9.75 -17.18 -2.05
CA TYR A 7 -8.93 -17.13 -3.25
C TYR A 7 -7.61 -17.87 -3.05
N PRO A 8 -7.60 -19.21 -3.23
CA PRO A 8 -6.39 -20.01 -3.18
C PRO A 8 -5.42 -19.68 -4.33
N ALA A 9 -4.20 -20.22 -4.26
CA ALA A 9 -3.10 -19.90 -5.18
C ALA A 9 -3.36 -20.25 -6.65
N ASP A 10 -4.23 -21.22 -6.91
CA ASP A 10 -4.66 -21.67 -8.23
C ASP A 10 -5.89 -20.92 -8.76
N ARG A 11 -6.49 -20.05 -7.95
CA ARG A 11 -7.63 -19.21 -8.32
C ARG A 11 -7.25 -17.73 -8.19
N GLN A 12 -6.74 -17.16 -9.29
CA GLN A 12 -6.47 -15.74 -9.36
C GLN A 12 -7.77 -14.92 -9.39
N PRO A 13 -7.98 -14.00 -8.42
CA PRO A 13 -9.10 -13.07 -8.48
C PRO A 13 -8.88 -12.01 -9.56
N ASP A 14 -9.98 -11.45 -10.08
CA ASP A 14 -9.93 -10.20 -10.81
C ASP A 14 -10.04 -8.96 -9.88
N MET A 15 -9.88 -7.75 -10.45
CA MET A 15 -9.96 -6.51 -9.68
C MET A 15 -11.36 -6.23 -9.09
N LYS A 16 -12.43 -6.74 -9.70
CA LYS A 16 -13.81 -6.56 -9.22
C LYS A 16 -14.08 -7.48 -8.04
N GLU A 17 -13.58 -8.71 -8.09
CA GLU A 17 -13.61 -9.67 -6.99
C GLU A 17 -12.84 -9.15 -5.77
N ILE A 18 -11.64 -8.57 -5.99
CA ILE A 18 -10.86 -7.92 -4.92
C ILE A 18 -11.63 -6.75 -4.31
N ASP A 19 -12.16 -5.84 -5.14
CA ASP A 19 -12.96 -4.69 -4.69
C ASP A 19 -14.18 -5.12 -3.88
N SER A 20 -14.92 -6.12 -4.38
CA SER A 20 -16.09 -6.66 -3.70
C SER A 20 -15.74 -7.33 -2.37
N PHE A 21 -14.61 -8.04 -2.29
CA PHE A 21 -14.17 -8.67 -1.05
C PHE A 21 -13.75 -7.63 -0.01
N ILE A 22 -13.01 -6.61 -0.45
CA ILE A 22 -12.54 -5.53 0.42
C ILE A 22 -13.72 -4.73 0.97
N GLY A 23 -14.69 -4.38 0.11
CA GLY A 23 -15.89 -3.64 0.54
C GLY A 23 -15.59 -2.27 1.14
N SER A 24 -14.45 -1.65 0.78
CA SER A 24 -14.01 -0.36 1.28
C SER A 24 -14.25 0.74 0.25
N PRO A 25 -14.83 1.90 0.63
CA PRO A 25 -15.02 3.01 -0.30
C PRO A 25 -13.70 3.63 -0.79
N TYR A 26 -12.60 3.41 -0.08
CA TYR A 26 -11.30 4.03 -0.37
C TYR A 26 -10.48 3.28 -1.43
N TRP A 27 -10.82 2.00 -1.69
CA TRP A 27 -10.04 1.12 -2.56
C TRP A 27 -9.88 1.67 -3.98
N LYS A 28 -11.01 1.95 -4.65
CA LYS A 28 -11.04 2.50 -6.01
C LYS A 28 -10.35 3.86 -6.08
N SER A 29 -10.48 4.68 -5.03
CA SER A 29 -9.88 6.01 -4.97
C SER A 29 -8.35 5.91 -5.01
N LEU A 30 -7.75 5.02 -4.20
CA LEU A 30 -6.31 4.81 -4.22
C LEU A 30 -5.82 4.21 -5.55
N CYS A 31 -6.48 3.17 -6.06
CA CYS A 31 -6.10 2.56 -7.34
C CYS A 31 -6.12 3.60 -8.47
N THR A 32 -7.21 4.36 -8.59
CA THR A 32 -7.36 5.41 -9.61
C THR A 32 -6.28 6.49 -9.45
N TYR A 33 -5.99 6.91 -8.22
CA TYR A 33 -4.93 7.88 -7.96
C TYR A 33 -3.57 7.39 -8.45
N VAL A 34 -3.18 6.15 -8.09
CA VAL A 34 -1.87 5.59 -8.45
C VAL A 34 -1.75 5.42 -9.96
N GLU A 35 -2.78 4.84 -10.60
CA GLU A 35 -2.79 4.60 -12.04
C GLU A 35 -2.68 5.90 -12.84
N ARG A 36 -3.46 6.93 -12.47
CA ARG A 36 -3.48 8.21 -13.19
C ARG A 36 -2.22 9.05 -12.97
N ASN A 37 -1.74 9.17 -11.73
CA ASN A 37 -0.59 10.04 -11.42
C ASN A 37 0.74 9.45 -11.87
N TYR A 38 0.85 8.12 -11.92
CA TYR A 38 2.12 7.47 -12.26
C TYR A 38 2.13 6.78 -13.62
N LEU A 39 0.98 6.71 -14.31
CA LEU A 39 0.78 6.07 -15.62
C LEU A 39 1.18 4.60 -15.59
N VAL A 40 0.63 3.86 -14.63
CA VAL A 40 0.94 2.45 -14.36
C VAL A 40 -0.33 1.62 -14.33
N THR A 41 -0.20 0.32 -14.53
CA THR A 41 -1.28 -0.66 -14.38
C THR A 41 -0.98 -1.60 -13.20
N PRO A 42 -2.01 -2.12 -12.51
CA PRO A 42 -1.82 -3.06 -11.42
C PRO A 42 -1.24 -4.39 -11.91
N ARG A 43 -0.53 -5.09 -11.03
CA ARG A 43 -0.19 -6.51 -11.18
C ARG A 43 -0.76 -7.27 -10.00
N ILE A 44 -1.54 -8.31 -10.27
CA ILE A 44 -2.06 -9.21 -9.26
C ILE A 44 -1.00 -10.30 -9.05
N GLU A 45 -0.42 -10.38 -7.86
CA GLU A 45 0.67 -11.32 -7.52
C GLU A 45 0.25 -12.16 -6.31
N PHE A 46 0.53 -13.48 -6.33
CA PHE A 46 0.31 -14.34 -5.16
C PHE A 46 1.52 -14.32 -4.23
N SER A 47 1.30 -14.05 -2.94
CA SER A 47 2.31 -14.10 -1.90
C SER A 47 2.17 -15.40 -1.08
N ARG A 48 3.29 -16.12 -0.93
CA ARG A 48 3.44 -17.25 0.02
C ARG A 48 4.07 -16.82 1.35
N CYS A 49 4.24 -15.52 1.56
CA CYS A 49 4.79 -15.00 2.81
C CYS A 49 3.80 -15.23 3.94
N THR A 50 4.22 -15.90 5.01
CA THR A 50 3.36 -16.27 6.15
C THR A 50 2.66 -15.07 6.79
N MET A 51 3.27 -13.88 6.77
CA MET A 51 2.70 -12.67 7.34
C MET A 51 1.59 -12.04 6.48
N GLN A 52 1.62 -12.28 5.16
CA GLN A 52 0.65 -11.75 4.20
C GLN A 52 0.46 -12.76 3.06
N THR A 53 -0.17 -13.89 3.39
CA THR A 53 -0.46 -14.97 2.44
C THR A 53 -1.67 -14.60 1.59
N GLY A 54 -1.57 -14.79 0.28
CA GLY A 54 -2.69 -14.56 -0.65
C GLY A 54 -2.35 -13.61 -1.79
N TRP A 55 -3.37 -13.30 -2.59
CA TRP A 55 -3.26 -12.39 -3.72
C TRP A 55 -3.13 -10.92 -3.25
N ASN A 56 -2.22 -10.16 -3.85
CA ASN A 56 -2.04 -8.73 -3.63
C ASN A 56 -2.03 -7.96 -4.95
N VAL A 57 -2.30 -6.66 -4.88
CA VAL A 57 -2.23 -5.75 -6.03
C VAL A 57 -0.99 -4.89 -5.92
N LYS A 58 -0.09 -4.99 -6.89
CA LYS A 58 1.19 -4.31 -6.86
C LYS A 58 1.30 -3.26 -7.94
N TYR A 59 1.74 -2.07 -7.55
CA TYR A 59 2.05 -0.97 -8.46
C TYR A 59 3.55 -0.72 -8.52
N LYS A 60 4.09 -0.68 -9.74
CA LYS A 60 5.49 -0.40 -10.03
C LYS A 60 5.61 0.58 -11.18
N LYS A 61 6.55 1.52 -11.06
CA LYS A 61 7.01 2.35 -12.18
C LYS A 61 8.41 1.91 -12.56
N SER A 62 8.55 1.33 -13.75
CA SER A 62 9.77 0.62 -14.17
C SER A 62 10.14 -0.45 -13.12
N SER A 63 11.37 -0.44 -12.59
CA SER A 63 11.82 -1.37 -11.54
C SER A 63 11.47 -0.94 -10.10
N ARG A 64 10.87 0.25 -9.94
CA ARG A 64 10.61 0.84 -8.62
C ARG A 64 9.19 0.51 -8.15
N ALA A 65 9.07 -0.14 -7.00
CA ALA A 65 7.79 -0.33 -6.32
C ALA A 65 7.24 1.00 -5.80
N ILE A 66 5.99 1.29 -6.16
CA ILE A 66 5.21 2.42 -5.64
C ILE A 66 4.58 1.97 -4.31
N CYS A 67 3.68 0.99 -4.38
CA CYS A 67 3.05 0.35 -3.23
C CYS A 67 2.60 -1.08 -3.58
N THR A 68 2.32 -1.87 -2.54
CA THR A 68 1.62 -3.16 -2.64
C THR A 68 0.37 -3.09 -1.78
N LEU A 69 -0.77 -3.52 -2.30
CA LEU A 69 -2.05 -3.49 -1.62
C LEU A 69 -2.49 -4.91 -1.26
N TYR A 70 -2.81 -5.14 0.01
CA TYR A 70 -3.28 -6.41 0.54
C TYR A 70 -4.77 -6.33 0.87
N PRO A 71 -5.62 -7.15 0.23
CA PRO A 71 -7.05 -7.20 0.50
C PRO A 71 -7.34 -7.73 1.91
N GLU A 72 -8.20 -7.04 2.65
CA GLU A 72 -8.79 -7.51 3.91
C GLU A 72 -10.28 -7.19 3.94
N GLN A 73 -11.07 -7.88 4.75
CA GLN A 73 -12.52 -7.62 4.78
C GLN A 73 -12.78 -6.27 5.47
N GLY A 74 -13.40 -5.33 4.76
CA GLY A 74 -13.76 -3.98 5.22
C GLY A 74 -12.65 -2.92 5.08
N LYS A 75 -11.41 -3.32 4.72
CA LYS A 75 -10.25 -2.43 4.60
C LYS A 75 -9.19 -3.01 3.68
N PHE A 76 -8.10 -2.31 3.47
CA PHE A 76 -6.94 -2.89 2.80
C PHE A 76 -5.67 -2.31 3.41
N ILE A 77 -4.57 -3.06 3.30
CA ILE A 77 -3.27 -2.58 3.73
C ILE A 77 -2.51 -2.06 2.52
N CYS A 78 -2.10 -0.79 2.56
CA CYS A 78 -1.16 -0.21 1.61
C CYS A 78 0.25 -0.29 2.19
N MET A 79 1.09 -1.13 1.59
CA MET A 79 2.50 -1.21 1.92
C MET A 79 3.31 -0.19 1.10
N ILE A 80 4.03 0.70 1.78
CA ILE A 80 4.96 1.66 1.17
C ILE A 80 6.35 1.48 1.76
N SER A 81 7.39 1.44 0.91
CA SER A 81 8.79 1.35 1.33
C SER A 81 9.48 2.71 1.29
N ILE A 82 9.60 3.40 2.42
CA ILE A 82 10.34 4.67 2.52
C ILE A 82 11.83 4.37 2.66
N GLY A 83 12.63 4.68 1.64
CA GLY A 83 14.08 4.48 1.66
C GLY A 83 14.83 5.56 2.44
N ALA A 84 16.11 5.31 2.75
CA ALA A 84 16.96 6.24 3.51
C ALA A 84 16.98 7.66 2.92
N LYS A 85 17.01 7.77 1.58
CA LYS A 85 17.00 9.07 0.87
C LYS A 85 15.66 9.80 0.95
N GLU A 86 14.57 9.09 1.26
CA GLU A 86 13.20 9.60 1.35
C GLU A 86 12.84 9.96 2.80
N ALA A 87 13.60 9.46 3.80
CA ALA A 87 13.25 9.53 5.22
C ALA A 87 13.04 10.97 5.72
N THR A 88 13.93 11.90 5.41
CA THR A 88 13.80 13.30 5.84
C THR A 88 12.56 13.98 5.28
N GLU A 89 12.23 13.73 4.00
CA GLU A 89 11.03 14.30 3.39
C GLU A 89 9.76 13.62 3.94
N ALA A 90 9.80 12.31 4.18
CA ALA A 90 8.71 11.58 4.82
C ALA A 90 8.44 12.12 6.24
N GLU A 91 9.48 12.36 7.04
CA GLU A 91 9.35 12.93 8.39
C GLU A 91 8.77 14.34 8.40
N LEU A 92 8.99 15.14 7.34
CA LEU A 92 8.37 16.44 7.19
C LEU A 92 6.87 16.30 6.88
N VAL A 93 6.51 15.44 5.92
CA VAL A 93 5.11 15.16 5.55
C VAL A 93 4.33 14.59 6.72
N LEU A 94 4.93 13.67 7.48
CA LEU A 94 4.31 13.01 8.63
C LEU A 94 3.84 13.99 9.71
N LYS A 95 4.40 15.19 9.81
CA LYS A 95 3.93 16.21 10.77
C LYS A 95 2.50 16.66 10.51
N GLY A 96 2.05 16.60 9.25
CA GLY A 96 0.67 16.90 8.85
C GLY A 96 -0.25 15.68 8.86
N CYS A 97 0.31 14.48 9.01
CA CYS A 97 -0.45 13.24 8.95
C CYS A 97 -1.20 12.90 10.23
N THR A 98 -2.12 11.95 10.10
CA THR A 98 -2.84 11.34 11.23
C THR A 98 -1.87 10.85 12.31
N ALA A 99 -2.33 10.87 13.56
CA ALA A 99 -1.56 10.32 14.67
C ALA A 99 -1.25 8.83 14.48
N TYR A 100 -2.17 8.09 13.84
CA TYR A 100 -1.99 6.70 13.47
C TYR A 100 -0.73 6.50 12.61
N LEU A 101 -0.62 7.23 11.49
CA LEU A 101 0.50 7.05 10.58
C LEU A 101 1.83 7.51 11.20
N ARG A 102 1.82 8.59 11.99
CA ARG A 102 2.99 9.03 12.75
C ARG A 102 3.50 7.96 13.70
N GLN A 103 2.62 7.39 14.52
CA GLN A 103 2.97 6.32 15.46
C GLN A 103 3.43 5.05 14.75
N LEU A 104 2.80 4.71 13.61
CA LEU A 104 3.22 3.57 12.78
C LEU A 104 4.66 3.76 12.28
N TYR A 105 4.99 4.95 11.77
CA TYR A 105 6.34 5.25 11.29
C TYR A 105 7.38 5.19 12.42
N GLU A 106 7.10 5.80 13.56
CA GLU A 106 7.99 5.80 14.74
C GLU A 106 8.34 4.38 15.20
N ARG A 107 7.34 3.51 15.29
CA ARG A 107 7.51 2.11 15.73
C ARG A 107 8.14 1.20 14.67
N CYS A 108 8.09 1.58 13.40
CA CYS A 108 8.59 0.75 12.31
C CYS A 108 10.11 0.82 12.17
N THR A 109 10.85 -0.08 12.82
CA THR A 109 12.33 -0.12 12.71
C THR A 109 12.81 -0.20 11.25
N PRO A 110 13.77 0.64 10.83
CA PRO A 110 14.36 0.54 9.49
C PRO A 110 15.06 -0.80 9.26
N PHE A 111 14.89 -1.35 8.06
CA PHE A 111 15.60 -2.52 7.57
C PHE A 111 16.32 -2.15 6.26
N ASN A 112 17.63 -2.40 6.18
CA ASN A 112 18.49 -1.97 5.07
C ASN A 112 18.32 -0.47 4.70
N GLY A 113 18.19 0.37 5.73
CA GLY A 113 18.03 1.82 5.59
C GLY A 113 16.64 2.27 5.13
N GLY A 114 15.67 1.37 4.93
CA GLY A 114 14.30 1.72 4.58
C GLY A 114 13.28 1.25 5.61
N ARG A 115 12.15 1.95 5.73
CA ARG A 115 10.99 1.52 6.54
C ARG A 115 9.90 0.97 5.62
N TRP A 116 9.32 -0.17 5.98
CA TRP A 116 8.19 -0.76 5.25
C TRP A 116 6.94 -0.56 6.09
N LEU A 117 6.14 0.42 5.69
CA LEU A 117 4.95 0.81 6.43
C LEU A 117 3.78 -0.02 5.91
N MET A 118 3.17 -0.81 6.78
CA MET A 118 1.94 -1.56 6.51
C MET A 118 0.75 -0.72 6.99
N ILE A 119 0.22 0.13 6.12
CA ILE A 119 -0.77 1.15 6.49
C ILE A 119 -2.16 0.61 6.24
N GLU A 120 -2.96 0.43 7.29
CA GLU A 120 -4.36 0.03 7.18
C GLU A 120 -5.21 1.22 6.76
N VAL A 121 -5.79 1.17 5.56
CA VAL A 121 -6.61 2.27 5.04
C VAL A 121 -8.06 2.07 5.43
N THR A 122 -8.48 2.78 6.47
CA THR A 122 -9.81 2.65 7.11
C THR A 122 -10.60 3.95 7.16
N SER A 123 -9.99 5.09 6.82
CA SER A 123 -10.64 6.39 6.75
C SER A 123 -10.15 7.22 5.56
N GLU A 124 -10.87 8.29 5.24
CA GLU A 124 -10.47 9.24 4.20
C GLU A 124 -9.18 9.96 4.57
N GLU A 125 -8.97 10.33 5.84
CA GLU A 125 -7.73 10.99 6.27
C GLU A 125 -6.51 10.06 6.09
N ILE A 126 -6.66 8.76 6.36
CA ILE A 126 -5.58 7.79 6.15
C ILE A 126 -5.33 7.58 4.64
N LEU A 127 -6.37 7.63 3.81
CA LEU A 127 -6.20 7.57 2.36
C LEU A 127 -5.36 8.75 1.84
N GLU A 128 -5.63 9.98 2.30
CA GLU A 128 -4.85 11.15 1.91
C GLU A 128 -3.40 11.08 2.42
N ASP A 129 -3.20 10.65 3.66
CA ASP A 129 -1.88 10.35 4.23
C ASP A 129 -1.07 9.36 3.36
N VAL A 130 -1.72 8.30 2.88
CA VAL A 130 -1.11 7.31 1.98
C VAL A 130 -0.71 7.93 0.65
N LYS A 131 -1.55 8.81 0.07
CA LYS A 131 -1.24 9.50 -1.20
C LYS A 131 -0.02 10.40 -1.06
N GLU A 132 0.08 11.13 0.05
CA GLU A 132 1.23 11.98 0.38
C GLU A 132 2.52 11.17 0.49
N LEU A 133 2.51 10.04 1.23
CA LEU A 133 3.67 9.16 1.34
C LEU A 133 4.06 8.51 0.00
N ILE A 134 3.09 8.15 -0.84
CA ILE A 134 3.36 7.69 -2.21
C ILE A 134 4.03 8.81 -3.03
N GLY A 135 3.62 10.06 -2.82
CA GLY A 135 4.25 11.25 -3.39
C GLY A 135 5.74 11.32 -3.05
N VAL A 136 6.07 11.30 -1.75
CA VAL A 136 7.46 11.27 -1.25
C VAL A 136 8.25 10.11 -1.86
N ARG A 137 7.68 8.91 -1.76
CA ARG A 137 8.25 7.66 -2.26
C ARG A 137 8.63 7.72 -3.73
N MET A 138 7.91 8.51 -4.54
CA MET A 138 8.09 8.57 -5.98
C MET A 138 8.85 9.80 -6.47
N LYS A 139 8.91 10.87 -5.67
CA LYS A 139 9.61 12.12 -6.01
C LYS A 139 11.13 11.99 -5.97
N THR A 140 11.68 11.35 -4.94
CA THR A 140 13.13 11.18 -4.80
C THR A 140 13.64 10.26 -5.90
N LYS A 141 14.65 10.60 -6.70
CA LYS A 141 15.24 9.64 -7.66
C LYS A 141 16.13 8.64 -6.91
N ARG A 142 16.20 7.39 -7.39
CA ARG A 142 17.12 6.38 -6.84
C ARG A 142 18.56 6.82 -7.01
#